data_AF-A0A349TYJ5-F1
#
_entry.id   AF-A0A349TYJ5-F1
#
_cell.length_a   1.000
_cell.length_b   1.000
_cell.length_c   1.000
_cell.angle_alpha   90.00
_cell.angle_beta   90.00
_cell.angle_gamma   90.00
#
_symmetry.space_group_name_H-M   'P 1'
#
loop_
_entity.id
_entity.type
_entity.pdbx_description
1 polymer ?
#
loop_
_entity_poly.entity_id
_entity_poly.type
_entity_poly.pdbx_seq_one_letter_code
_entity_poly.pdbx_strand_id
1 'polypeptide(L)'
;MSDLKSLIRLRRWELDEKRRILMDLNQLAMRLEAEKKHVEDDMAREHEESADVMESSPTFGAYVASAIARRKSLESSISQVAERIETAAEELRESFRELKKYEVAQDSRDTEARMETLREENKLMDEIATEGHRRKG
;
A
#
# COMPACT_ATOMS: atom_id res chain seq x y z
N MET A 1 19.61 -25.67 4.70
CA MET A 1 19.27 -24.53 3.82
C MET A 1 18.12 -23.80 4.47
N SER A 2 18.29 -22.53 4.88
CA SER A 2 17.17 -21.75 5.39
C SER A 2 16.13 -21.62 4.28
N ASP A 3 14.87 -21.92 4.60
CA ASP A 3 13.79 -22.00 3.63
C ASP A 3 13.45 -20.61 3.10
N LEU A 4 14.09 -20.23 1.98
CA LEU A 4 13.88 -18.96 1.28
C LEU A 4 12.39 -18.73 0.97
N LYS A 5 11.60 -19.79 0.78
CA LYS A 5 10.14 -19.72 0.60
C LYS A 5 9.42 -19.23 1.85
N SER A 6 9.86 -19.66 3.03
CA SER A 6 9.33 -19.15 4.31
C SER A 6 9.66 -17.67 4.53
N LEU A 7 10.87 -17.24 4.15
CA LEU A 7 11.24 -15.82 4.20
C LEU A 7 10.39 -14.98 3.23
N ILE A 8 10.19 -15.44 2.00
CA ILE A 8 9.32 -14.79 1.02
C ILE A 8 7.89 -14.63 1.55
N ARG A 9 7.36 -15.67 2.22
CA ARG A 9 6.03 -15.62 2.83
C ARG A 9 5.93 -14.56 3.92
N LEU A 10 6.92 -14.48 4.81
CA LEU A 10 6.99 -13.44 5.84
C LEU A 10 7.04 -12.05 5.20
N ARG A 11 7.90 -11.84 4.21
CA ARG A 11 8.02 -10.54 3.51
C ARG A 11 6.75 -10.14 2.77
N ARG A 12 6.00 -11.09 2.20
CA ARG A 12 4.68 -10.83 1.60
C ARG A 12 3.68 -10.34 2.64
N TRP A 13 3.66 -10.98 3.81
CA TRP A 13 2.80 -10.54 4.92
C TRP A 13 3.17 -9.13 5.39
N GLU A 14 4.47 -8.83 5.55
CA GLU A 14 4.93 -7.47 5.90
C GLU A 14 4.52 -6.43 4.85
N LEU A 15 4.61 -6.78 3.56
CA LEU A 15 4.18 -5.92 2.47
C LEU A 15 2.67 -5.62 2.53
N ASP A 16 1.86 -6.65 2.79
CA ASP A 16 0.41 -6.51 2.88
C ASP A 16 0.00 -5.67 4.10
N GLU A 17 0.71 -5.79 5.22
CA GLU A 17 0.50 -4.92 6.38
C GLU A 17 0.83 -3.45 6.06
N LYS A 18 1.95 -3.19 5.36
CA LYS A 18 2.29 -1.83 4.90
C LYS A 18 1.25 -1.27 3.93
N ARG A 19 0.69 -2.09 3.03
CA ARG A 19 -0.41 -1.70 2.14
C ARG A 19 -1.64 -1.30 2.94
N ARG A 20 -1.99 -2.07 3.97
CA ARG A 20 -3.13 -1.78 4.84
C ARG A 20 -2.94 -0.45 5.57
N ILE A 21 -1.76 -0.21 6.14
CA ILE A 21 -1.43 1.06 6.80
C ILE A 21 -1.59 2.24 5.83
N LEU A 22 -1.05 2.11 4.61
CA LEU A 22 -1.20 3.14 3.58
C LEU A 22 -2.68 3.39 3.22
N MET A 23 -3.47 2.32 3.08
CA MET A 23 -4.91 2.43 2.81
C MET A 23 -5.64 3.17 3.95
N ASP A 24 -5.36 2.81 5.20
CA ASP A 24 -5.99 3.43 6.37
C ASP A 24 -5.64 4.93 6.49
N LEU A 25 -4.40 5.30 6.17
CA LEU A 25 -3.97 6.70 6.12
C LEU A 25 -4.68 7.49 5.00
N ASN A 26 -4.82 6.90 3.81
CA ASN A 26 -5.57 7.54 2.72
C ASN A 26 -7.05 7.74 3.08
N GLN A 27 -7.68 6.74 3.72
CA GLN A 27 -9.05 6.88 4.21
C GLN A 27 -9.18 7.96 5.29
N LEU A 28 -8.17 8.10 6.16
CA LEU A 28 -8.14 9.19 7.14
C LEU A 28 -8.04 10.56 6.44
N ALA A 29 -7.16 10.72 5.44
CA ALA A 29 -7.04 11.95 4.68
C ALA A 29 -8.36 12.34 4.02
N MET A 30 -9.02 11.40 3.33
CA MET A 30 -10.32 11.63 2.70
C MET A 30 -11.40 12.08 3.70
N ARG A 31 -11.43 11.49 4.89
CA ARG A 31 -12.39 11.90 5.94
C ARG A 31 -12.11 13.32 6.45
N LEU A 32 -10.84 13.66 6.67
CA LEU A 32 -10.46 15.01 7.11
C LEU A 32 -10.77 16.07 6.05
N GLU A 33 -10.54 15.77 4.77
CA GLU A 33 -10.91 16.65 3.66
C GLU A 33 -12.41 16.85 3.56
N ALA A 34 -13.20 15.78 3.70
CA ALA A 34 -14.66 15.86 3.72
C ALA A 34 -15.16 16.71 4.91
N GLU A 35 -14.58 16.54 6.10
CA GLU A 35 -14.92 17.35 7.27
C GLU A 35 -14.55 18.83 7.07
N LYS A 36 -13.36 19.11 6.50
CA LYS A 36 -12.95 20.48 6.17
C LYS A 36 -13.96 21.12 5.22
N LYS A 37 -14.33 20.41 4.16
CA LYS A 37 -15.32 20.91 3.19
C LYS A 37 -16.67 21.18 3.85
N HIS A 38 -17.14 20.30 4.74
CA HIS A 38 -18.38 20.53 5.48
C HIS A 38 -18.33 21.81 6.31
N VAL A 39 -17.20 22.08 7.00
CA VAL A 39 -17.02 23.33 7.76
C VAL A 39 -17.04 24.55 6.83
N GLU A 40 -16.41 24.47 5.66
CA GLU A 40 -16.40 25.56 4.66
C GLU A 40 -17.80 25.80 4.08
N ASP A 41 -18.54 24.75 3.76
CA ASP A 41 -19.91 24.82 3.25
C ASP A 41 -20.86 25.41 4.31
N ASP A 42 -20.73 24.99 5.58
CA ASP A 42 -21.52 25.54 6.69
C ASP A 42 -21.25 27.04 6.86
N MET A 43 -19.97 27.46 6.84
CA MET A 43 -19.60 28.88 6.93
C MET A 43 -20.20 29.70 5.79
N ALA A 44 -20.23 29.16 4.57
CA ALA A 44 -20.81 29.85 3.41
C ALA A 44 -22.33 30.02 3.54
N ARG A 45 -23.04 28.98 3.99
CA ARG A 45 -24.49 29.06 4.25
C ARG A 45 -24.81 30.09 5.33
N GLU A 46 -24.08 30.04 6.45
CA GLU A 46 -24.32 30.95 7.58
C GLU A 46 -24.09 32.42 7.18
N HIS A 47 -23.11 32.67 6.30
CA HIS A 47 -22.85 34.00 5.75
C HIS A 47 -23.97 34.47 4.82
N GLU A 48 -24.51 33.61 3.97
CA GLU A 48 -25.62 33.95 3.06
C GLU A 48 -26.92 34.23 3.82
N GLU A 49 -27.22 33.44 4.87
CA GLU A 49 -28.41 33.61 5.70
C GLU A 49 -28.34 34.83 6.64
N SER A 50 -27.13 35.23 7.04
CA SER A 50 -26.90 36.31 8.02
C SER A 50 -26.63 37.69 7.38
N ALA A 51 -26.47 37.75 6.06
CA ALA A 51 -26.08 38.94 5.30
C ALA A 51 -27.02 40.15 5.51
N ASP A 52 -28.31 39.93 5.78
CA ASP A 52 -29.31 41.01 5.89
C ASP A 52 -29.65 41.41 7.35
N VAL A 53 -29.34 40.59 8.36
CA VAL A 53 -29.91 40.78 9.73
C VAL A 53 -28.87 40.68 10.85
N MET A 54 -27.75 39.97 10.68
CA MET A 54 -26.99 39.46 11.83
C MET A 54 -25.48 39.79 11.84
N GLU A 55 -24.95 40.48 10.83
CA GLU A 55 -23.53 40.92 10.78
C GLU A 55 -23.08 41.75 12.01
N SER A 56 -24.01 42.38 12.73
CA SER A 56 -23.72 43.18 13.93
C SER A 56 -23.86 42.41 15.25
N SER A 57 -24.21 41.12 15.22
CA SER A 57 -24.33 40.31 16.44
C SER A 57 -22.97 39.79 16.93
N PRO A 58 -22.59 40.02 18.21
CA PRO A 58 -21.39 39.44 18.81
C PRO A 58 -21.31 37.91 18.73
N THR A 59 -22.46 37.22 18.66
CA THR A 59 -22.54 35.76 18.56
C THR A 59 -22.06 35.24 17.21
N PHE A 60 -22.34 35.97 16.13
CA PHE A 60 -21.93 35.60 14.78
C PHE A 60 -20.40 35.69 14.62
N GLY A 61 -19.79 36.77 15.14
CA GLY A 61 -18.32 36.91 15.15
C GLY A 61 -17.60 35.78 15.91
N ALA A 62 -18.16 35.34 17.04
CA ALA A 62 -17.61 34.21 17.80
C ALA A 62 -17.72 32.88 17.04
N TYR A 63 -18.83 32.63 16.34
CA TYR A 63 -19.00 31.45 15.49
C TYR A 63 -17.97 31.43 14.35
N VAL A 64 -17.83 32.52 13.60
CA VAL A 64 -16.88 32.62 12.47
C VAL A 64 -15.45 32.38 12.95
N ALA A 65 -15.05 32.98 14.08
CA ALA A 65 -13.73 32.76 14.65
C ALA A 65 -13.48 31.28 15.01
N SER A 66 -14.48 30.60 15.58
CA SER A 66 -14.40 29.18 15.91
C SER A 66 -14.28 28.30 14.66
N ALA A 67 -15.09 28.59 13.62
CA ALA A 67 -15.07 27.85 12.37
C ALA A 67 -13.72 27.99 11.63
N ILE A 68 -13.15 29.20 11.61
CA ILE A 68 -11.80 29.44 11.05
C ILE A 68 -10.74 28.65 11.83
N ALA A 69 -10.80 28.65 13.16
CA ALA A 69 -9.86 27.90 13.99
C ALA A 69 -9.97 26.39 13.73
N ARG A 70 -11.19 25.86 13.60
CA ARG A 70 -11.44 24.45 13.27
C ARG A 70 -10.90 24.10 11.88
N ARG A 71 -11.16 24.93 10.86
CA ARG A 71 -10.63 24.75 9.51
C ARG A 71 -9.10 24.69 9.51
N LYS A 72 -8.45 25.63 10.21
CA LYS A 72 -6.98 25.66 10.32
C LYS A 72 -6.43 24.41 11.02
N SER A 73 -7.13 23.91 12.05
CA SER A 73 -6.77 22.65 12.71
C SER A 73 -6.85 21.47 11.74
N LEU A 74 -7.94 21.38 10.96
CA LEU A 74 -8.13 20.33 9.96
C LEU A 74 -7.06 20.39 8.87
N GLU A 75 -6.71 21.58 8.38
CA GLU A 75 -5.61 21.77 7.42
C GLU A 75 -4.27 21.26 7.95
N SER A 76 -3.96 21.56 9.22
CA SER A 76 -2.76 21.04 9.86
C SER A 76 -2.79 19.51 9.97
N SER A 77 -3.93 18.92 10.35
CA SER A 77 -4.08 17.47 10.41
C SER A 77 -3.96 16.81 9.05
N ILE A 78 -4.52 17.40 7.99
CA ILE A 78 -4.39 16.91 6.61
C ILE A 78 -2.92 16.91 6.19
N SER A 79 -2.19 18.01 6.43
CA SER A 79 -0.76 18.10 6.11
C SER A 79 0.06 17.00 6.82
N GLN A 80 -0.19 16.79 8.11
CA GLN A 80 0.49 15.74 8.87
C GLN A 80 0.17 14.33 8.35
N VAL A 81 -1.08 14.07 7.97
CA VAL A 81 -1.46 12.77 7.37
C VAL A 81 -0.83 12.60 6.00
N ALA A 82 -0.72 13.65 5.19
CA ALA A 82 -0.07 13.61 3.89
C ALA A 82 1.42 13.23 3.99
N GLU A 83 2.16 13.82 4.94
CA GLU A 83 3.56 13.43 5.21
C GLU A 83 3.68 11.96 5.63
N ARG A 84 2.73 11.48 6.45
CA ARG A 84 2.67 10.07 6.85
C ARG A 84 2.35 9.13 5.67
N ILE A 85 1.48 9.56 4.75
CA ILE A 85 1.17 8.82 3.52
C ILE A 85 2.42 8.70 2.66
N GLU A 86 3.16 9.80 2.47
CA GLU A 86 4.41 9.77 1.70
C GLU A 86 5.42 8.80 2.29
N THR A 87 5.62 8.88 3.62
CA THR A 87 6.51 7.97 4.34
C THR A 87 6.09 6.51 4.20
N ALA A 88 4.79 6.21 4.42
CA ALA A 88 4.26 4.86 4.29
C ALA A 88 4.35 4.32 2.85
N ALA A 89 4.18 5.19 1.85
CA ALA A 89 4.33 4.82 0.45
C ALA A 89 5.78 4.46 0.10
N GLU A 90 6.77 5.21 0.60
CA GLU A 90 8.17 4.86 0.36
C GLU A 90 8.57 3.57 1.06
N GLU A 91 8.14 3.40 2.30
CA GLU A 91 8.31 2.15 3.06
C GLU A 91 7.71 0.93 2.33
N LEU A 92 6.55 1.10 1.71
CA LEU A 92 5.90 0.07 0.91
C LEU A 92 6.73 -0.25 -0.35
N ARG A 93 7.23 0.78 -1.05
CA ARG A 93 8.09 0.61 -2.23
C ARG A 93 9.38 -0.12 -1.88
N GLU A 94 10.00 0.24 -0.76
CA GLU A 94 11.22 -0.43 -0.28
C GLU A 94 10.96 -1.91 0.05
N SER A 95 9.91 -2.20 0.82
CA SER A 95 9.53 -3.58 1.14
C SER A 95 9.24 -4.40 -0.12
N PHE A 96 8.59 -3.80 -1.12
CA PHE A 96 8.35 -4.44 -2.41
C PHE A 96 9.64 -4.75 -3.17
N ARG A 97 10.59 -3.81 -3.21
CA ARG A 97 11.91 -4.02 -3.83
C ARG A 97 12.65 -5.19 -3.17
N GLU A 98 12.65 -5.25 -1.84
CA GLU A 98 13.28 -6.34 -1.10
C GLU A 98 12.62 -7.69 -1.36
N LEU A 99 11.28 -7.76 -1.28
CA LEU A 99 10.54 -8.97 -1.63
C LEU A 99 10.89 -9.46 -3.04
N LYS A 100 10.96 -8.55 -4.02
CA LYS A 100 11.23 -8.93 -5.41
C LYS A 100 12.63 -9.52 -5.59
N LYS A 101 13.64 -9.04 -4.86
CA LYS A 101 14.98 -9.65 -4.87
C LYS A 101 14.93 -11.12 -4.44
N TYR A 102 14.21 -11.42 -3.36
CA TYR A 102 14.06 -12.79 -2.87
C TYR A 102 13.28 -13.68 -3.84
N GLU A 103 12.20 -13.16 -4.43
CA GLU A 103 11.43 -13.90 -5.44
C GLU A 103 12.28 -14.27 -6.66
N VAL A 104 13.07 -13.33 -7.20
CA VAL A 104 13.96 -13.60 -8.34
C VAL A 104 15.01 -14.65 -7.99
N ALA A 105 15.60 -14.57 -6.80
CA ALA A 105 16.57 -15.57 -6.33
C ALA A 105 15.94 -16.96 -6.19
N GLN A 106 14.69 -17.05 -5.72
CA GLN A 106 13.96 -18.30 -5.60
C GLN A 106 13.60 -18.88 -6.98
N ASP A 107 13.14 -18.05 -7.92
CA ASP A 107 12.82 -18.47 -9.28
C ASP A 107 14.05 -19.02 -10.02
N SER A 108 15.23 -18.42 -9.82
CA SER A 108 16.49 -18.94 -10.37
C SER A 108 16.79 -20.35 -9.84
N ARG A 109 16.68 -20.55 -8.52
CA ARG A 109 16.89 -21.87 -7.89
C ARG A 109 15.90 -22.91 -8.37
N ASP A 110 14.61 -22.55 -8.45
CA ASP A 110 13.56 -23.46 -8.91
C ASP A 110 13.70 -23.80 -10.40
N THR A 111 14.31 -22.91 -11.20
CA THR A 111 14.62 -23.16 -12.61
C THR A 111 15.83 -24.08 -12.76
N GLU A 112 16.91 -23.83 -12.01
CA GLU A 112 18.10 -24.68 -11.99
C GLU A 112 17.76 -26.12 -11.58
N ALA A 113 16.99 -26.28 -10.50
CA ALA A 113 16.54 -27.58 -10.02
C ALA A 113 15.69 -28.32 -11.07
N ARG A 114 14.74 -27.62 -11.73
CA ARG A 114 13.96 -28.22 -12.83
C ARG A 114 14.83 -28.68 -13.99
N MET A 115 15.82 -27.88 -14.37
CA MET A 115 16.73 -28.23 -15.46
C MET A 115 17.63 -29.42 -15.09
N GLU A 116 18.02 -29.56 -13.83
CA GLU A 116 18.75 -30.72 -13.33
C GLU A 116 17.88 -31.99 -13.40
N THR A 117 16.65 -31.95 -12.85
CA THR A 117 15.71 -33.07 -12.93
C THR A 117 15.43 -33.49 -14.38
N LEU A 118 15.17 -32.53 -15.28
CA LEU A 118 14.98 -32.82 -16.70
C LEU A 118 16.21 -33.47 -17.34
N ARG A 119 17.43 -33.08 -16.95
CA ARG A 119 18.66 -33.71 -17.47
C ARG A 119 18.79 -35.15 -16.97
N GLU A 120 18.46 -35.41 -15.71
CA GLU A 120 18.48 -36.75 -15.13
C GLU A 120 17.44 -37.67 -15.78
N GLU A 121 16.22 -37.18 -15.97
CA GLU A 121 15.14 -37.91 -16.66
C GLU A 121 15.52 -38.26 -18.11
N ASN A 122 16.07 -37.30 -18.86
CA ASN A 122 16.50 -37.55 -20.25
C ASN A 122 17.60 -38.61 -20.32
N LYS A 123 18.60 -38.56 -19.42
CA LYS A 123 19.66 -39.59 -19.36
C LYS A 123 19.07 -40.98 -19.11
N LEU A 124 18.12 -41.09 -18.18
CA LEU A 124 17.46 -42.35 -17.88
C LEU A 124 16.66 -42.89 -19.08
N MET A 125 15.96 -42.01 -19.80
CA MET A 125 15.24 -42.38 -21.02
C MET A 125 16.17 -42.87 -22.14
N ASP A 126 17.31 -42.20 -22.34
CA ASP A 126 18.32 -42.61 -23.32
C ASP A 126 18.93 -43.98 -22.98
N GLU A 127 19.20 -44.25 -21.70
CA GLU A 127 19.67 -45.56 -21.23
C GLU A 127 18.65 -46.66 -21.52
N ILE A 128 17.37 -46.44 -21.19
CA ILE A 128 16.27 -47.39 -21.46
C ILE A 128 16.13 -47.64 -22.96
N ALA A 129 16.20 -46.60 -23.79
CA ALA A 129 16.11 -46.72 -25.24
C ALA A 129 17.26 -47.56 -25.81
N THR A 130 18.48 -47.34 -25.32
CA THR A 130 19.68 -48.07 -25.73
C THR A 130 19.60 -49.55 -25.33
N GLU A 131 19.16 -49.86 -24.11
CA GLU A 131 18.93 -51.24 -23.68
C GLU A 131 17.83 -51.92 -24.50
N GLY A 132 16.71 -51.24 -24.73
CA GLY A 132 15.60 -51.75 -25.52
C GLY A 132 16.01 -52.08 -26.95
N HIS A 133 16.88 -51.27 -27.56
CA HIS A 133 17.43 -51.55 -28.89
C HIS A 133 18.35 -52.77 -28.87
N ARG A 134 19.26 -52.90 -27.88
CA ARG A 134 20.15 -54.07 -27.73
C ARG A 134 19.39 -55.39 -27.56
N ARG A 135 18.24 -55.39 -26.91
CA ARG A 135 17.46 -56.63 -26.67
C ARG A 135 16.66 -57.10 -27.89
N LYS A 136 16.47 -56.24 -28.91
CA LYS A 136 15.73 -56.57 -30.14
C LYS A 136 16.65 -56.88 -31.34
N GLY A 137 17.94 -56.59 -31.23
CA GLY A 137 18.97 -56.91 -32.22
C GLY A 137 19.55 -58.31 -32.05
#